data_AF-A0A2W5YLX3-F1
#
_entry.id   AF-A0A2W5YLX3-F1
#
_cell.length_a   1.000
_cell.length_b   1.000
_cell.length_c   1.000
_cell.angle_alpha   90.00
_cell.angle_beta   90.00
_cell.angle_gamma   90.00
#
_symmetry.space_group_name_H-M   'P 1'
#
loop_
_entity.id
_entity.type
_entity.pdbx_description
1 polymer ?
#
loop_
_entity_poly.entity_id
_entity_poly.type
_entity_poly.pdbx_seq_one_letter_code
_entity_poly.pdbx_strand_id
1 'polypeptide(L)'
;MLESGGAMAHSFIMKSNFVSVTLLLSAALSFAPVTRAQEANPDVAKMLKDAEEQAKKMNMKVPDVKPQLAEMEQDQAKEKAALKKQLEAPGPIALPAWTPKLPQFTAAGPATRKIIDDQVHIIVTGTSPLTPAELGDAWEAAKTEGMSFGRSNNSINDTKTVIITLRPQDAAQGEVRLEATRAPKEKITHVTITSPLPKPNMD
;
A
#
# COMPACT_ATOMS: atom_id res chain seq x y z
N MET A 1 -16.55 34.96 54.30
CA MET A 1 -17.84 34.39 53.89
C MET A 1 -17.55 33.48 52.70
N LEU A 2 -17.19 32.22 52.95
CA LEU A 2 -16.89 31.24 51.90
C LEU A 2 -17.02 29.82 52.46
N GLU A 3 -17.48 28.91 51.60
CA GLU A 3 -17.80 27.47 51.75
C GLU A 3 -19.14 27.09 52.39
N SER A 4 -20.00 26.42 51.62
CA SER A 4 -19.97 24.96 51.48
C SER A 4 -21.25 24.40 50.83
N GLY A 5 -21.12 23.36 50.00
CA GLY A 5 -22.19 22.51 49.49
C GLY A 5 -21.93 22.06 48.05
N GLY A 6 -22.05 20.80 47.64
CA GLY A 6 -22.53 19.57 48.28
C GLY A 6 -21.92 18.35 47.56
N ALA A 7 -21.64 17.26 48.28
CA ALA A 7 -22.54 16.13 48.55
C ALA A 7 -22.54 15.07 47.43
N MET A 8 -21.63 14.10 47.59
CA MET A 8 -21.63 12.78 46.95
C MET A 8 -22.51 11.83 47.78
N ALA A 9 -23.47 11.13 47.18
CA ALA A 9 -24.02 9.89 47.74
C ALA A 9 -24.77 9.03 46.70
N HIS A 10 -24.38 7.77 46.71
CA HIS A 10 -24.99 6.55 46.19
C HIS A 10 -26.53 6.47 46.12
N SER A 11 -27.03 5.86 45.04
CA SER A 11 -27.71 4.54 45.04
C SER A 11 -28.68 4.41 43.86
N PHE A 12 -28.70 3.25 43.19
CA PHE A 12 -29.96 2.51 42.96
C PHE A 12 -29.67 1.08 42.48
N ILE A 13 -30.36 0.15 43.12
CA ILE A 13 -30.47 -1.29 42.87
C ILE A 13 -31.66 -1.52 41.93
N MET A 14 -31.60 -2.45 40.97
CA MET A 14 -32.68 -3.44 40.71
C MET A 14 -32.42 -4.39 39.52
N LYS A 15 -32.70 -5.70 39.77
CA LYS A 15 -33.43 -6.69 38.93
C LYS A 15 -32.88 -7.07 37.55
N SER A 16 -32.99 -8.27 37.00
CA SER A 16 -33.47 -9.61 37.41
C SER A 16 -33.22 -10.53 36.19
N ASN A 17 -32.99 -11.82 36.46
CA ASN A 17 -33.36 -12.99 35.65
C ASN A 17 -32.52 -13.41 34.43
N PHE A 18 -31.87 -14.57 34.62
CA PHE A 18 -32.05 -15.80 33.83
C PHE A 18 -31.47 -15.82 32.40
N VAL A 19 -30.36 -16.53 32.21
CA VAL A 19 -30.26 -17.82 31.49
C VAL A 19 -28.78 -18.21 31.51
N SER A 20 -28.46 -19.29 32.24
CA SER A 20 -27.25 -20.07 32.00
C SER A 20 -27.64 -21.28 31.16
N VAL A 21 -27.12 -21.38 29.93
CA VAL A 21 -26.74 -22.66 29.33
C VAL A 21 -25.46 -22.44 28.53
N THR A 22 -24.37 -22.91 29.11
CA THR A 22 -23.07 -23.14 28.49
C THR A 22 -23.18 -24.33 27.54
N LEU A 23 -22.71 -24.23 26.29
CA LEU A 23 -21.86 -25.29 25.72
C LEU A 23 -21.05 -24.80 24.51
N LEU A 24 -19.77 -25.16 24.56
CA LEU A 24 -18.70 -24.93 23.60
C LEU A 24 -18.96 -25.56 22.21
N LEU A 25 -18.53 -24.86 21.16
CA LEU A 25 -17.82 -25.50 20.05
C LEU A 25 -16.71 -24.59 19.51
N SER A 26 -15.51 -24.82 20.03
CA SER A 26 -14.24 -24.31 19.52
C SER A 26 -13.83 -25.15 18.32
N ALA A 27 -13.60 -24.55 17.15
CA ALA A 27 -12.68 -25.07 16.14
C ALA A 27 -12.36 -24.00 15.08
N ALA A 28 -11.17 -23.41 15.23
CA ALA A 28 -10.31 -22.83 14.21
C ALA A 28 -10.87 -22.61 12.78
N LEU A 29 -11.29 -21.38 12.49
CA LEU A 29 -11.05 -20.80 11.17
C LEU A 29 -9.99 -19.72 11.34
N SER A 30 -8.73 -20.16 11.28
CA SER A 30 -7.60 -19.28 11.02
C SER A 30 -7.85 -18.63 9.67
N PHE A 31 -8.33 -17.38 9.66
CA PHE A 31 -8.26 -16.52 8.49
C PHE A 31 -6.78 -16.29 8.18
N ALA A 32 -6.21 -17.19 7.40
CA ALA A 32 -5.03 -16.87 6.62
C ALA A 32 -5.43 -15.76 5.64
N PRO A 33 -4.59 -14.73 5.44
CA PRO A 33 -4.87 -13.72 4.43
C PRO A 33 -4.86 -14.42 3.07
N VAL A 34 -5.97 -14.30 2.35
CA VAL A 34 -6.07 -14.67 0.93
C VAL A 34 -5.24 -13.64 0.15
N THR A 35 -3.92 -13.73 0.25
CA THR A 35 -3.02 -13.08 -0.67
C THR A 35 -2.81 -14.00 -1.85
N ARG A 36 -3.14 -13.48 -3.03
CA ARG A 36 -2.59 -13.86 -4.34
C ARG A 36 -3.17 -15.13 -4.98
N ALA A 37 -4.33 -14.98 -5.62
CA ALA A 37 -4.76 -15.84 -6.72
C ALA A 37 -5.68 -15.06 -7.69
N GLN A 38 -5.24 -13.91 -8.19
CA GLN A 38 -5.88 -13.17 -9.28
C GLN A 38 -5.09 -13.25 -10.60
N GLU A 39 -4.24 -14.27 -10.76
CA GLU A 39 -3.80 -14.67 -12.09
C GLU A 39 -4.73 -15.78 -12.56
N ALA A 40 -5.39 -15.55 -13.69
CA ALA A 40 -6.34 -16.44 -14.35
C ALA A 40 -5.76 -17.86 -14.48
N ASN A 41 -5.95 -18.68 -13.44
CA ASN A 41 -5.56 -20.07 -13.44
C ASN A 41 -6.81 -20.92 -13.69
N PRO A 42 -6.79 -21.82 -14.69
CA PRO A 42 -7.90 -22.72 -14.97
C PRO A 42 -8.25 -23.62 -13.76
N ASP A 43 -7.33 -23.77 -12.81
CA ASP A 43 -7.54 -24.48 -11.55
C ASP A 43 -8.54 -23.80 -10.61
N VAL A 44 -8.68 -22.46 -10.63
CA VAL A 44 -9.67 -21.76 -9.78
C VAL A 44 -11.08 -21.99 -10.31
N ALA A 45 -11.27 -21.91 -11.62
CA ALA A 45 -12.56 -22.20 -12.26
C ALA A 45 -12.96 -23.67 -12.07
N LYS A 46 -11.99 -24.59 -12.12
CA LYS A 46 -12.21 -26.00 -11.83
C LYS A 46 -12.55 -26.25 -10.36
N MET A 47 -11.84 -25.62 -9.42
CA MET A 47 -12.18 -25.69 -7.99
C MET A 47 -13.55 -25.11 -7.68
N LEU A 48 -13.95 -24.02 -8.34
CA LEU A 48 -15.27 -23.44 -8.17
C LEU A 48 -16.37 -24.37 -8.67
N LYS A 49 -16.13 -25.01 -9.82
CA LYS A 49 -17.05 -26.01 -10.39
C LYS A 49 -17.14 -27.27 -9.54
N ASP A 50 -16.02 -27.75 -9.01
CA ASP A 50 -15.97 -28.90 -8.10
C ASP A 50 -16.65 -28.56 -6.75
N ALA A 51 -16.48 -27.34 -6.24
CA ALA A 51 -17.18 -26.85 -5.06
C ALA A 51 -18.69 -26.67 -5.28
N GLU A 52 -19.11 -26.18 -6.46
CA GLU A 52 -20.52 -26.10 -6.86
C GLU A 52 -21.15 -27.50 -6.99
N GLU A 53 -20.43 -28.46 -7.55
CA GLU A 53 -20.88 -29.86 -7.63
C GLU A 53 -20.95 -30.54 -6.25
N GLN A 54 -19.98 -30.30 -5.36
CA GLN A 54 -20.03 -30.82 -4.00
C GLN A 54 -21.17 -30.19 -3.18
N ALA A 55 -21.42 -28.89 -3.34
CA ALA A 55 -22.52 -28.23 -2.66
C ALA A 55 -23.90 -28.69 -3.19
N LYS A 56 -24.01 -28.97 -4.51
CA LYS A 56 -25.19 -29.65 -5.10
C LYS A 56 -25.39 -31.06 -4.53
N LYS A 57 -24.30 -31.84 -4.37
CA LYS A 57 -24.37 -33.18 -3.77
C LYS A 57 -24.80 -33.16 -2.28
N MET A 58 -24.51 -32.06 -1.57
CA MET A 58 -24.93 -31.87 -0.18
C MET A 58 -26.28 -31.15 -0.03
N ASN A 59 -27.04 -30.96 -1.12
CA ASN A 59 -28.34 -30.28 -1.16
C ASN A 59 -28.35 -28.89 -0.49
N MET A 60 -27.18 -28.24 -0.42
CA MET A 60 -27.04 -26.85 0.01
C MET A 60 -27.40 -25.94 -1.16
N LYS A 61 -28.20 -24.89 -0.91
CA LYS A 61 -28.44 -23.83 -1.89
C LYS A 61 -27.10 -23.15 -2.19
N VAL A 62 -26.52 -23.42 -3.35
CA VAL A 62 -25.37 -22.67 -3.85
C VAL A 62 -25.86 -21.27 -4.25
N PRO A 63 -25.31 -20.19 -3.70
CA PRO A 63 -25.58 -18.85 -4.20
C PRO A 63 -25.11 -18.73 -5.65
N ASP A 64 -25.92 -18.13 -6.53
CA ASP A 64 -25.54 -17.89 -7.91
C ASP A 64 -24.41 -16.84 -7.97
N VAL A 65 -23.18 -17.32 -8.06
CA VAL A 65 -21.94 -16.52 -8.08
C VAL A 65 -21.51 -16.13 -9.50
N LYS A 66 -22.19 -16.62 -10.54
CA LYS A 66 -21.89 -16.30 -11.94
C LYS A 66 -22.02 -14.81 -12.27
N PRO A 67 -23.07 -14.07 -11.83
CA PRO A 67 -23.12 -12.62 -12.06
C PRO A 67 -21.98 -11.90 -11.33
N GLN A 68 -21.67 -12.32 -10.09
CA GLN A 68 -20.58 -11.71 -9.31
C GLN A 68 -19.21 -11.91 -9.97
N LEU A 69 -18.93 -13.08 -10.55
CA LEU A 69 -17.70 -13.34 -11.30
C LEU A 69 -17.61 -12.49 -12.57
N ALA A 70 -18.70 -12.39 -13.32
CA ALA A 70 -18.75 -11.57 -14.54
C ALA A 70 -18.56 -10.07 -14.22
N GLU A 71 -19.15 -9.59 -13.14
CA GLU A 71 -18.94 -8.22 -12.64
C GLU A 71 -17.48 -7.99 -12.22
N MET A 72 -16.87 -8.94 -11.50
CA MET A 72 -15.45 -8.85 -11.12
C MET A 72 -14.51 -8.86 -12.32
N GLU A 73 -14.76 -9.69 -13.33
CA GLU A 73 -13.96 -9.72 -14.57
C GLU A 73 -14.11 -8.41 -15.34
N GLN A 74 -15.32 -7.87 -15.41
CA GLN A 74 -15.59 -6.59 -16.05
C GLN A 74 -14.88 -5.44 -15.33
N ASP A 75 -14.92 -5.41 -14.01
CA ASP A 75 -14.26 -4.36 -13.21
C ASP A 75 -12.74 -4.47 -13.30
N GLN A 76 -12.17 -5.67 -13.22
CA GLN A 76 -10.73 -5.87 -13.42
C GLN A 76 -10.29 -5.42 -14.83
N ALA A 77 -11.11 -5.66 -15.85
CA ALA A 77 -10.83 -5.20 -17.21
C ALA A 77 -10.86 -3.66 -17.31
N LYS A 78 -11.82 -3.00 -16.66
CA LYS A 78 -11.88 -1.53 -16.58
C LYS A 78 -10.65 -0.96 -15.85
N GLU A 79 -10.26 -1.55 -14.71
CA GLU A 79 -9.10 -1.11 -13.94
C GLU A 79 -7.81 -1.22 -14.77
N LYS A 80 -7.58 -2.36 -15.42
CA LYS A 80 -6.42 -2.57 -16.31
C LYS A 80 -6.43 -1.58 -17.48
N ALA A 81 -7.58 -1.33 -18.09
CA ALA A 81 -7.71 -0.37 -19.16
C ALA A 81 -7.41 1.07 -18.70
N ALA A 82 -7.86 1.44 -17.50
CA ALA A 82 -7.61 2.75 -16.92
C ALA A 82 -6.12 2.93 -16.54
N LEU A 83 -5.46 1.92 -15.97
CA LEU A 83 -4.02 1.94 -15.72
C LEU A 83 -3.21 2.08 -17.01
N LYS A 84 -3.60 1.34 -18.06
CA LYS A 84 -2.97 1.46 -19.38
C LYS A 84 -3.16 2.87 -19.95
N LYS A 85 -4.37 3.42 -19.88
CA LYS A 85 -4.66 4.79 -20.31
C LYS A 85 -3.81 5.81 -19.53
N GLN A 86 -3.63 5.63 -18.23
CA GLN A 86 -2.78 6.50 -17.41
C GLN A 86 -1.28 6.35 -17.72
N LEU A 87 -0.84 5.14 -18.04
CA LEU A 87 0.54 4.87 -18.47
C LEU A 87 0.85 5.57 -19.80
N GLU A 88 -0.09 5.53 -20.76
CA GLU A 88 0.04 6.09 -22.10
C GLU A 88 -0.41 7.56 -22.20
N ALA A 89 -0.99 8.14 -21.14
CA ALA A 89 -1.56 9.48 -21.19
C ALA A 89 -0.50 10.54 -21.55
N PRO A 90 -0.73 11.35 -22.59
CA PRO A 90 0.19 12.42 -22.98
C PRO A 90 0.17 13.51 -21.92
N GLY A 91 1.35 13.91 -21.45
CA GLY A 91 1.50 14.97 -20.46
C GLY A 91 2.88 14.97 -19.82
N PRO A 92 3.25 16.05 -19.11
CA PRO A 92 4.52 16.13 -18.43
C PRO A 92 4.65 15.00 -17.40
N ILE A 93 5.72 14.22 -17.51
CA ILE A 93 6.09 13.22 -16.51
C ILE A 93 7.13 13.90 -15.63
N ALA A 94 6.71 14.34 -14.44
CA ALA A 94 7.57 14.98 -13.47
C ALA A 94 7.17 14.57 -12.06
N LEU A 95 8.16 14.44 -11.18
CA LEU A 95 7.90 14.25 -9.76
C LEU A 95 7.12 15.45 -9.18
N PRO A 96 6.40 15.28 -8.06
CA PRO A 96 5.72 16.38 -7.41
C PRO A 96 6.65 17.57 -7.15
N ALA A 97 6.17 18.79 -7.34
CA ALA A 97 7.01 19.99 -7.25
C ALA A 97 7.66 20.21 -5.87
N TRP A 98 7.04 19.66 -4.82
CA TRP A 98 7.56 19.70 -3.45
C TRP A 98 8.72 18.72 -3.21
N THR A 99 9.03 17.82 -4.15
CA THR A 99 10.09 16.82 -4.00
C THR A 99 11.43 17.53 -3.76
N PRO A 100 12.14 17.22 -2.65
CA PRO A 100 13.41 17.86 -2.39
C PRO A 100 14.45 17.49 -3.45
N LYS A 101 15.29 18.46 -3.83
CA LYS A 101 16.39 18.23 -4.77
C LYS A 101 17.47 17.39 -4.10
N LEU A 102 17.98 16.40 -4.82
CA LEU A 102 19.06 15.55 -4.34
C LEU A 102 20.42 16.13 -4.75
N PRO A 103 21.38 16.30 -3.83
CA PRO A 103 22.69 16.84 -4.17
C PRO A 103 23.49 15.87 -5.03
N GLN A 104 24.25 16.41 -5.98
CA GLN A 104 25.16 15.65 -6.85
C GLN A 104 24.46 14.45 -7.54
N PHE A 105 23.18 14.60 -7.84
CA PHE A 105 22.40 13.61 -8.57
C PHE A 105 22.48 13.88 -10.06
N THR A 106 22.89 12.86 -10.81
CA THR A 106 22.90 12.85 -12.27
C THR A 106 21.81 11.92 -12.75
N ALA A 107 20.75 12.46 -13.34
CA ALA A 107 19.68 11.66 -13.92
C ALA A 107 20.20 10.82 -15.10
N ALA A 108 19.81 9.55 -15.16
CA ALA A 108 20.15 8.65 -16.27
C ALA A 108 19.31 8.96 -17.53
N GLY A 109 18.22 9.71 -17.39
CA GLY A 109 17.31 10.09 -18.46
C GLY A 109 16.10 10.86 -17.92
N PRO A 110 15.10 11.13 -18.77
CA PRO A 110 13.85 11.76 -18.33
C PRO A 110 13.07 10.84 -17.40
N ALA A 111 12.12 11.41 -16.65
CA ALA A 111 11.19 10.65 -15.84
C ALA A 111 10.31 9.75 -16.72
N THR A 112 9.97 8.56 -16.23
CA THR A 112 9.15 7.57 -16.93
C THR A 112 7.97 7.13 -16.08
N ARG A 113 6.94 6.54 -16.69
CA ARG A 113 5.83 5.91 -15.98
C ARG A 113 5.98 4.40 -16.02
N LYS A 114 5.69 3.72 -14.92
CA LYS A 114 5.69 2.25 -14.82
C LYS A 114 4.64 1.79 -13.82
N ILE A 115 4.02 0.63 -14.07
CA ILE A 115 3.11 0.01 -13.11
C ILE A 115 3.94 -0.71 -12.03
N ILE A 116 3.70 -0.37 -10.77
CA ILE A 116 4.24 -1.01 -9.57
C ILE A 116 3.04 -1.27 -8.65
N ASP A 117 2.87 -2.50 -8.18
CA ASP A 117 1.80 -2.90 -7.25
C ASP A 117 0.40 -2.37 -7.66
N ASP A 118 0.02 -2.61 -8.93
CA ASP A 118 -1.25 -2.18 -9.53
C ASP A 118 -1.52 -0.67 -9.54
N GLN A 119 -0.48 0.15 -9.41
CA GLN A 119 -0.54 1.60 -9.51
C GLN A 119 0.50 2.13 -10.51
N VAL A 120 0.18 3.20 -11.25
CA VAL A 120 1.17 3.85 -12.12
C VAL A 120 2.05 4.76 -11.27
N HIS A 121 3.36 4.54 -11.31
CA HIS A 121 4.36 5.38 -10.64
C HIS A 121 5.14 6.18 -11.67
N ILE A 122 5.50 7.41 -11.30
CA ILE A 122 6.58 8.15 -11.92
C ILE A 122 7.90 7.64 -11.35
N ILE A 123 8.87 7.35 -12.22
CA ILE A 123 10.19 6.86 -11.86
C ILE A 123 11.25 7.78 -12.48
N VAL A 124 12.18 8.24 -11.64
CA VAL A 124 13.41 8.90 -12.06
C VAL A 124 14.58 8.06 -11.57
N THR A 125 15.46 7.65 -12.48
CA THR A 125 16.68 6.92 -12.15
C THR A 125 17.90 7.79 -12.41
N GLY A 126 18.97 7.50 -11.70
CA GLY A 126 20.24 8.19 -11.89
C GLY A 126 21.29 7.69 -10.94
N THR A 127 22.35 8.48 -10.80
CA THR A 127 23.51 8.13 -10.01
C THR A 127 24.01 9.31 -9.19
N SER A 128 24.77 9.03 -8.14
CA SER A 128 25.46 10.03 -7.34
C SER A 128 26.79 9.50 -6.80
N PRO A 129 27.84 10.32 -6.68
CA PRO A 129 29.08 9.94 -6.01
C PRO A 129 28.91 9.85 -4.47
N LEU A 130 27.85 10.42 -3.90
CA LEU A 130 27.57 10.38 -2.47
C LEU A 130 27.11 8.99 -2.03
N THR A 131 27.50 8.56 -0.84
CA THR A 131 27.06 7.28 -0.26
C THR A 131 25.54 7.28 -0.05
N PRO A 132 24.90 6.11 0.02
CA PRO A 132 23.47 6.03 0.34
C PRO A 132 23.09 6.77 1.63
N ALA A 133 23.96 6.74 2.64
CA ALA A 133 23.74 7.44 3.91
C ALA A 133 23.78 8.96 3.75
N GLU A 134 24.82 9.50 3.08
CA GLU A 134 24.94 10.94 2.83
C GLU A 134 23.78 11.48 1.98
N LEU A 135 23.33 10.70 0.99
CA LEU A 135 22.13 11.05 0.22
C LEU A 135 20.90 11.10 1.10
N GLY A 136 20.77 10.13 2.02
CA GLY A 136 19.66 10.09 2.93
C GLY A 136 19.63 11.28 3.89
N ASP A 137 20.78 11.63 4.46
CA ASP A 137 20.95 12.76 5.37
C ASP A 137 20.63 14.08 4.64
N ALA A 138 21.12 14.24 3.42
CA ALA A 138 20.86 15.43 2.62
C ALA A 138 19.37 15.57 2.26
N TRP A 139 18.70 14.46 1.95
CA TRP A 139 17.29 14.50 1.58
C TRP A 139 16.39 14.74 2.80
N GLU A 140 16.79 14.24 3.97
CA GLU A 140 16.16 14.57 5.24
C GLU A 140 16.33 16.05 5.60
N ALA A 141 17.52 16.62 5.41
CA ALA A 141 17.78 18.04 5.67
C ALA A 141 17.05 18.97 4.69
N ALA A 142 16.79 18.51 3.46
CA ALA A 142 16.10 19.28 2.42
C ALA A 142 14.56 19.15 2.45
N LYS A 143 14.00 18.32 3.34
CA LYS A 143 12.54 18.15 3.44
C LYS A 143 11.86 19.44 3.88
N THR A 144 10.65 19.67 3.40
CA THR A 144 9.82 20.80 3.86
C THR A 144 9.23 20.49 5.23
N GLU A 145 9.00 21.52 6.04
CA GLU A 145 8.30 21.39 7.33
C GLU A 145 6.90 20.78 7.16
N GLY A 146 6.44 20.05 8.17
CA GLY A 146 5.12 19.41 8.15
C GLY A 146 5.01 18.14 7.30
N MET A 147 6.12 17.62 6.75
CA MET A 147 6.13 16.33 6.05
C MET A 147 6.39 15.16 7.01
N SER A 148 5.66 14.06 6.80
CA SER A 148 6.01 12.77 7.36
C SER A 148 7.27 12.22 6.67
N PHE A 149 8.14 11.61 7.46
CA PHE A 149 9.44 11.08 7.03
C PHE A 149 9.63 9.68 7.59
N GLY A 150 9.96 8.74 6.72
CA GLY A 150 10.41 7.40 7.09
C GLY A 150 11.75 7.09 6.44
N ARG A 151 12.65 6.44 7.17
CA ARG A 151 13.95 5.99 6.66
C ARG A 151 14.23 4.56 7.08
N SER A 152 14.70 3.75 6.13
CA SER A 152 15.20 2.41 6.35
C SER A 152 16.62 2.32 5.81
N ASN A 153 17.54 1.88 6.64
CA ASN A 153 18.93 1.63 6.27
C ASN A 153 19.17 0.13 6.30
N ASN A 154 19.53 -0.45 5.16
CA ASN A 154 19.72 -1.88 4.99
C ASN A 154 21.12 -2.18 4.47
N SER A 155 21.65 -3.34 4.84
CA SER A 155 22.91 -3.86 4.31
C SER A 155 22.78 -5.34 4.08
N ILE A 156 22.86 -5.78 2.81
CA ILE A 156 22.76 -7.18 2.41
C ILE A 156 23.99 -7.50 1.57
N ASN A 157 24.79 -8.50 1.97
CA ASN A 157 26.04 -8.87 1.29
C ASN A 157 26.93 -7.64 1.02
N ASP A 158 27.09 -6.78 2.03
CA ASP A 158 27.79 -5.49 1.99
C ASP A 158 27.26 -4.46 0.98
N THR A 159 26.16 -4.74 0.29
CA THR A 159 25.43 -3.76 -0.52
C THR A 159 24.62 -2.88 0.42
N LYS A 160 24.94 -1.59 0.43
CA LYS A 160 24.27 -0.61 1.27
C LYS A 160 23.09 -0.03 0.54
N THR A 161 21.92 -0.07 1.16
CA THR A 161 20.70 0.51 0.64
C THR A 161 20.07 1.43 1.66
N VAL A 162 19.69 2.63 1.24
CA VAL A 162 18.88 3.56 2.00
C VAL A 162 17.59 3.79 1.25
N ILE A 163 16.47 3.56 1.94
CA ILE A 163 15.14 3.87 1.45
C ILE A 163 14.57 4.98 2.32
N ILE A 164 14.13 6.07 1.71
CA ILE A 164 13.44 7.16 2.38
C ILE A 164 12.08 7.35 1.74
N THR A 165 11.06 7.57 2.57
CA THR A 165 9.72 7.94 2.14
C THR A 165 9.36 9.29 2.74
N LEU A 166 8.93 10.20 1.86
CA LEU A 166 8.39 11.52 2.22
C LEU A 166 6.92 11.55 1.86
N ARG A 167 6.09 12.05 2.78
CA ARG A 167 4.66 12.25 2.55
C ARG A 167 4.22 13.59 3.15
N PRO A 168 3.65 14.52 2.36
CA PRO A 168 3.01 15.72 2.88
C PRO A 168 1.82 15.35 3.79
N GLN A 169 1.42 16.27 4.68
CA GLN A 169 0.19 16.10 5.47
C GLN A 169 -1.06 16.02 4.58
N ASP A 170 -1.06 16.73 3.45
CA ASP A 170 -2.11 16.64 2.44
C ASP A 170 -1.98 15.34 1.65
N ALA A 171 -2.89 14.39 1.91
CA ALA A 171 -2.93 13.10 1.24
C ALA A 171 -3.11 13.22 -0.29
N ALA A 172 -3.67 14.33 -0.80
CA ALA A 172 -3.84 14.56 -2.22
C ALA A 172 -2.50 14.76 -2.96
N GLN A 173 -1.44 15.15 -2.25
CA GLN A 173 -0.13 15.43 -2.84
C GLN A 173 0.72 14.16 -3.07
N GLY A 174 0.25 13.00 -2.61
CA GLY A 174 0.92 11.71 -2.78
C GLY A 174 2.19 11.57 -1.94
N GLU A 175 2.92 10.47 -2.14
CA GLU A 175 4.22 10.24 -1.51
C GLU A 175 5.34 10.23 -2.54
N VAL A 176 6.57 10.40 -2.06
CA VAL A 176 7.78 10.20 -2.87
C VAL A 176 8.73 9.31 -2.08
N ARG A 177 9.26 8.29 -2.75
CA ARG A 177 10.23 7.36 -2.19
C ARG A 177 11.55 7.51 -2.93
N LEU A 178 12.65 7.64 -2.20
CA LEU A 178 14.01 7.53 -2.71
C LEU A 178 14.59 6.20 -2.26
N GLU A 179 15.23 5.50 -3.18
CA GLU A 179 16.05 4.34 -2.93
C GLU A 179 17.44 4.58 -3.48
N ALA A 180 18.43 4.56 -2.60
CA ALA A 180 19.83 4.73 -2.92
C ALA A 180 20.59 3.44 -2.58
N THR A 181 21.20 2.81 -3.57
CA THR A 181 21.89 1.52 -3.41
C THR A 181 23.31 1.62 -3.95
N ARG A 182 24.27 1.09 -3.18
CA ARG A 182 25.69 1.01 -3.58
C ARG A 182 26.24 -0.37 -3.25
N ALA A 183 26.74 -1.07 -4.27
CA ALA A 183 27.42 -2.34 -4.08
C ALA A 183 28.81 -2.15 -3.42
N PRO A 184 29.36 -3.16 -2.71
CA PRO A 184 30.56 -3.01 -1.86
C PRO A 184 31.85 -2.58 -2.56
N LYS A 185 31.91 -2.65 -3.90
CA LYS A 185 33.07 -2.24 -4.72
C LYS A 185 32.78 -1.06 -5.64
N GLU A 186 31.54 -0.58 -5.63
CA GLU A 186 31.14 0.56 -6.42
C GLU A 186 31.48 1.87 -5.70
N LYS A 187 31.96 2.83 -6.47
CA LYS A 187 32.20 4.21 -6.01
C LYS A 187 31.01 5.12 -6.24
N ILE A 188 30.03 4.64 -7.00
CA ILE A 188 28.84 5.37 -7.42
C ILE A 188 27.64 4.72 -6.74
N THR A 189 26.70 5.53 -6.27
CA THR A 189 25.41 5.09 -5.77
C THR A 189 24.39 5.17 -6.90
N HIS A 190 23.65 4.11 -7.09
CA HIS A 190 22.47 4.09 -7.94
C HIS A 190 21.27 4.60 -7.17
N VAL A 191 20.55 5.56 -7.75
CA VAL A 191 19.40 6.20 -7.10
C VAL A 191 18.16 6.02 -7.96
N THR A 192 17.07 5.62 -7.32
CA THR A 192 15.73 5.56 -7.90
C THR A 192 14.80 6.39 -7.05
N ILE A 193 14.11 7.35 -7.66
CA ILE A 193 13.07 8.14 -7.01
C ILE A 193 11.74 7.77 -7.64
N THR A 194 10.77 7.37 -6.82
CA THR A 194 9.44 6.96 -7.27
C THR A 194 8.34 7.77 -6.60
N SER A 195 7.25 8.02 -7.32
CA SER A 195 6.06 8.66 -6.77
C SER A 195 4.82 8.06 -7.44
N PRO A 196 3.86 7.51 -6.67
CA PRO A 196 2.61 7.01 -7.25
C PRO A 196 1.80 8.16 -7.85
N LEU A 197 1.26 7.95 -9.04
CA LEU A 197 0.18 8.78 -9.56
C LEU A 197 -1.13 8.47 -8.83
N PRO A 198 -2.03 9.45 -8.68
CA PRO A 198 -3.37 9.21 -8.16
C PRO A 198 -4.03 8.05 -8.92
N LYS A 199 -4.71 7.15 -8.22
CA LYS A 199 -5.44 6.07 -8.88
C LYS A 199 -6.44 6.68 -9.88
N PRO A 200 -6.58 6.12 -11.08
CA PRO A 200 -7.55 6.63 -12.04
C PRO A 200 -8.94 6.56 -11.40
N ASN A 201 -9.70 7.65 -11.52
CA ASN A 201 -11.10 7.64 -11.11
C ASN A 201 -11.89 6.75 -12.09
N MET A 202 -12.67 5.81 -11.56
CA MET A 202 -13.36 4.77 -12.35
C MET A 202 -14.85 5.11 -12.59
N ASP A 203 -15.23 6.37 -12.42
CA ASP A 203 -16.59 6.88 -12.65
C ASP A 203 -17.05 6.74 -14.12
#